data_AF-A0A947KBM7-F1
#
_entry.id   AF-A0A947KBM7-F1
#
_cell.length_a   1.000
_cell.length_b   1.000
_cell.length_c   1.000
_cell.angle_alpha   90.00
_cell.angle_beta   90.00
_cell.angle_gamma   90.00
#
_symmetry.space_group_name_H-M   'P 1'
#
loop_
_entity.id
_entity.type
_entity.pdbx_description
1 polymer ?
#
loop_
_entity_poly.entity_id
_entity_poly.type
_entity_poly.pdbx_seq_one_letter_code
_entity_poly.pdbx_strand_id
1 'polypeptide(L)'
;MSSKISTRPALLTAQIRQMLHGLNEYTESFVPASPTKTEMESVLTDLEAKLQLQINAAGKAESATQTLYETRDRANFTARRMRDAIYAFFGKHDARIVEFGLDTLKSRKSVVTETETGTEAATTP
;
A
#
# COMPACT_ATOMS: atom_id res chain seq x y z
N MET A 1 22.14 1.26 20.08
CA MET A 1 21.66 2.66 20.01
C MET A 1 21.81 3.23 18.59
N SER A 2 23.00 3.13 17.96
CA SER A 2 23.26 3.64 16.59
C SER A 2 22.39 3.02 15.47
N SER A 3 22.13 1.71 15.50
CA SER A 3 21.40 1.01 14.40
C SER A 3 19.92 1.40 14.25
N LYS A 4 19.29 2.00 15.28
CA LYS A 4 17.89 2.44 15.20
C LYS A 4 17.75 3.85 14.64
N ILE A 5 18.81 4.67 14.74
CA ILE A 5 18.80 6.07 14.25
C ILE A 5 19.06 6.09 12.74
N SER A 6 19.92 5.21 12.21
CA SER A 6 20.18 5.13 10.76
C SER A 6 18.94 4.81 9.93
N THR A 7 17.97 4.09 10.50
CA THR A 7 16.70 3.75 9.84
C THR A 7 15.66 4.87 9.89
N ARG A 8 15.93 5.97 10.61
CA ARG A 8 14.96 7.04 10.88
C ARG A 8 15.57 8.41 10.55
N PRO A 9 15.65 8.78 9.26
CA PRO A 9 16.27 10.03 8.82
C PRO A 9 15.67 11.27 9.49
N ALA A 10 14.36 11.31 9.73
CA ALA A 10 13.69 12.43 10.42
C ALA A 10 14.18 12.63 11.87
N LEU A 11 14.47 11.55 12.61
CA LEU A 11 15.02 11.65 13.97
C LEU A 11 16.47 12.13 13.93
N LEU A 12 17.25 11.67 12.94
CA LEU A 12 18.62 12.12 12.74
C LEU A 12 18.67 13.62 12.39
N THR A 13 17.78 14.11 11.52
CA THR A 13 17.62 15.53 11.20
C THR A 13 17.33 16.35 12.47
N ALA A 14 16.40 15.89 13.32
CA ALA A 14 16.06 16.57 14.56
C ALA A 14 17.25 16.64 15.54
N GLN A 15 18.01 15.55 15.65
CA GLN A 15 19.22 15.51 16.49
C GLN A 15 20.30 16.47 15.97
N ILE A 16 20.55 16.52 14.66
CA ILE A 16 21.52 17.45 14.08
C ILE A 16 21.10 18.90 14.30
N ARG A 17 19.81 19.23 14.17
CA ARG A 17 19.28 20.57 14.48
C ARG A 17 19.46 20.94 15.95
N GLN A 18 19.22 20.01 16.88
CA GLN A 18 19.47 20.23 18.31
C GLN A 18 20.96 20.48 18.60
N MET A 19 21.85 19.72 17.96
CA MET A 19 23.29 19.93 18.10
C MET A 19 23.74 21.29 17.54
N LEU A 20 23.25 21.68 16.35
CA LEU A 20 23.51 23.01 15.78
C LEU A 20 22.99 24.15 16.67
N HIS A 21 21.83 23.96 17.30
CA HIS A 21 21.29 24.94 18.22
C HIS A 21 22.19 25.15 19.44
N GLY A 22 22.67 24.06 20.06
CA GLY A 22 23.61 24.12 21.17
C GLY A 22 24.94 24.78 20.78
N LEU A 23 25.45 24.50 19.57
CA LEU A 23 26.66 25.16 19.05
C LEU A 23 26.48 26.67 18.86
N ASN A 24 25.26 27.14 18.56
CA ASN A 24 24.96 28.56 18.43
C ASN A 24 24.77 29.26 19.77
N GLU A 25 24.28 28.55 20.80
CA GLU A 25 24.08 29.12 22.13
C GLU A 25 25.38 29.20 22.94
N TYR A 26 26.31 28.26 22.74
CA TYR A 26 27.54 28.12 23.54
C TYR A 26 28.82 28.42 22.75
N THR A 27 28.80 29.49 21.94
CA THR A 27 29.89 29.88 21.03
C THR A 27 31.20 30.23 21.76
N GLU A 28 31.13 30.84 22.94
CA GLU A 28 32.31 31.29 23.70
C GLU A 28 33.10 30.14 24.34
N SER A 29 32.44 29.01 24.59
CA SER A 29 33.02 27.77 25.15
C SER A 29 33.43 26.76 24.06
N PHE A 30 33.14 27.06 22.80
CA PHE A 30 33.38 26.14 21.70
C PHE A 30 34.75 26.41 21.04
N VAL A 31 35.75 25.64 21.45
CA VAL A 31 36.98 25.46 20.67
C VAL A 31 36.60 24.59 19.46
N PRO A 32 36.96 24.95 18.21
CA PRO A 32 36.52 24.19 17.04
C PRO A 32 37.07 22.76 17.10
N ALA A 33 36.21 21.85 17.54
CA ALA A 33 36.45 20.42 17.52
C ALA A 33 35.74 19.85 16.28
N SER A 34 36.43 19.04 15.50
CA SER A 34 35.84 18.30 14.39
C SER A 34 34.70 17.40 14.90
N PRO A 35 33.52 17.37 14.24
CA PRO A 35 33.16 18.08 13.00
C PRO A 35 32.81 19.56 13.20
N THR A 36 33.13 20.39 12.22
CA THR A 36 32.85 21.84 12.27
C THR A 36 31.35 22.12 12.12
N LYS A 37 30.91 23.29 12.62
CA LYS A 37 29.52 23.75 12.44
C LYS A 37 29.09 23.74 10.98
N THR A 38 29.96 24.22 10.08
CA THR A 38 29.69 24.26 8.63
C THR A 38 29.54 22.87 8.04
N GLU A 39 30.34 21.89 8.48
CA GLU A 39 30.19 20.48 8.08
C GLU A 39 28.85 19.92 8.54
N MET A 40 28.42 20.23 9.77
CA MET A 40 27.11 19.79 10.26
C MET A 40 25.93 20.44 9.50
N GLU A 41 26.02 21.72 9.14
CA GLU A 41 25.03 22.41 8.31
C GLU A 41 24.94 21.83 6.89
N SER A 42 26.11 21.50 6.30
CA SER A 42 26.20 20.80 5.01
C SER A 42 25.51 19.43 5.07
N VAL A 43 25.82 18.61 6.08
CA VAL A 43 25.23 17.28 6.25
C VAL A 43 23.72 17.38 6.49
N LEU A 44 23.26 18.37 7.27
CA LEU A 44 21.84 18.60 7.49
C LEU A 44 21.11 18.94 6.18
N THR A 45 21.67 19.86 5.39
CA THR A 45 21.10 20.30 4.11
C THR A 45 20.99 19.14 3.12
N ASP A 46 22.06 18.34 3.00
CA ASP A 46 22.07 17.16 2.14
C ASP A 46 21.03 16.12 2.59
N LEU A 47 20.95 15.85 3.90
CA LEU A 47 19.99 14.89 4.45
C LEU A 47 18.54 15.33 4.20
N GLU A 48 18.23 16.62 4.39
CA GLU A 48 16.91 17.18 4.13
C GLU A 48 16.54 17.11 2.64
N ALA A 49 17.49 17.41 1.75
CA ALA A 49 17.29 17.30 0.31
C ALA A 49 16.98 15.85 -0.11
N LYS A 50 17.72 14.86 0.42
CA LYS A 50 17.47 13.44 0.14
C LYS A 50 16.14 12.96 0.73
N LEU A 51 15.77 13.41 1.92
CA LEU A 51 14.48 13.07 2.52
C LEU A 51 13.31 13.61 1.69
N GLN A 52 13.41 14.85 1.21
CA GLN A 52 12.39 15.44 0.35
C GLN A 52 12.25 14.68 -0.98
N LEU A 53 13.36 14.25 -1.59
CA LEU A 53 13.34 13.42 -2.79
C LEU A 53 12.61 12.09 -2.55
N GLN A 54 12.86 11.45 -1.41
CA GLN A 54 12.18 10.20 -1.04
C GLN A 54 10.67 10.39 -0.86
N ILE A 55 10.25 11.46 -0.18
CA ILE A 55 8.82 11.81 -0.01
C ILE A 55 8.15 12.04 -1.37
N ASN A 56 8.79 12.79 -2.25
CA ASN A 56 8.27 13.05 -3.59
C ASN A 56 8.15 11.75 -4.42
N ALA A 57 9.13 10.84 -4.31
CA ALA A 57 9.09 9.55 -4.98
C ALA A 57 7.97 8.65 -4.43
N ALA A 58 7.77 8.63 -3.11
CA ALA A 58 6.67 7.91 -2.48
C ALA A 58 5.30 8.43 -2.93
N GLY A 59 5.10 9.75 -2.96
CA GLY A 59 3.86 10.36 -3.45
C GLY A 59 3.57 10.04 -4.92
N LYS A 60 4.60 10.01 -5.78
CA LYS A 60 4.46 9.57 -7.18
C LYS A 60 4.06 8.09 -7.28
N ALA A 61 4.66 7.23 -6.46
CA ALA A 61 4.33 5.80 -6.43
C ALA A 61 2.89 5.55 -5.94
N GLU A 62 2.44 6.28 -4.93
CA GLU A 62 1.07 6.22 -4.42
C GLU A 62 0.05 6.64 -5.49
N SER A 63 0.29 7.78 -6.15
CA SER A 63 -0.56 8.26 -7.24
C SER A 63 -0.62 7.27 -8.42
N ALA A 64 0.52 6.69 -8.81
CA ALA A 64 0.57 5.67 -9.85
C ALA A 64 -0.22 4.41 -9.45
N THR A 65 -0.11 3.99 -8.19
CA THR A 65 -0.84 2.84 -7.64
C THR A 65 -2.35 3.09 -7.63
N GLN A 66 -2.78 4.29 -7.23
CA GLN A 66 -4.18 4.69 -7.30
C GLN A 66 -4.72 4.64 -8.73
N THR A 67 -3.99 5.23 -9.68
CA THR A 67 -4.35 5.24 -11.11
C THR A 67 -4.49 3.82 -11.66
N LEU A 68 -3.60 2.91 -11.25
CA LEU A 68 -3.67 1.50 -11.63
C LEU A 68 -4.97 0.84 -11.12
N TYR A 69 -5.34 1.08 -9.86
CA TYR A 69 -6.56 0.52 -9.30
C TYR A 69 -7.82 1.08 -9.94
N GLU A 70 -7.87 2.38 -10.22
CA GLU A 70 -8.98 3.00 -10.96
C GLU A 70 -9.12 2.41 -12.36
N THR A 71 -8.00 2.20 -13.06
CA THR A 71 -7.99 1.58 -14.39
C THR A 71 -8.44 0.12 -14.33
N ARG A 72 -7.96 -0.65 -13.33
CA ARG A 72 -8.38 -2.03 -13.08
C ARG A 72 -9.89 -2.12 -12.85
N ASP A 73 -10.44 -1.22 -12.04
CA ASP A 73 -11.87 -1.25 -11.71
C ASP A 73 -12.73 -0.88 -12.91
N ARG A 74 -12.28 0.09 -13.72
CA ARG A 74 -12.93 0.42 -15.01
C ARG A 74 -12.88 -0.77 -15.98
N ALA A 75 -11.74 -1.44 -16.10
CA ALA A 75 -11.60 -2.62 -16.95
C ALA A 75 -12.53 -3.76 -16.50
N ASN A 76 -12.61 -4.01 -15.19
CA ASN A 76 -13.53 -5.00 -14.61
C ASN A 76 -15.00 -4.65 -14.90
N PHE A 77 -15.38 -3.39 -14.78
CA PHE A 77 -16.74 -2.95 -15.08
C PHE A 77 -17.08 -3.16 -16.57
N THR A 78 -16.18 -2.78 -17.48
CA THR A 78 -16.36 -3.00 -18.92
C THR A 78 -16.47 -4.50 -19.24
N ALA A 79 -15.61 -5.32 -18.64
CA ALA A 79 -15.65 -6.78 -18.83
C ALA A 79 -16.98 -7.39 -18.35
N ARG A 80 -17.52 -6.92 -17.21
CA ARG A 80 -18.84 -7.35 -16.72
C ARG A 80 -19.95 -6.95 -17.69
N ARG A 81 -19.97 -5.70 -18.15
CA ARG A 81 -20.98 -5.25 -19.11
C ARG A 81 -20.93 -6.02 -20.43
N MET A 82 -19.73 -6.30 -20.92
CA MET A 82 -19.55 -7.10 -22.13
C MET A 82 -20.03 -8.53 -21.92
N ARG A 83 -19.74 -9.11 -20.76
CA ARG A 83 -20.26 -10.42 -20.36
C ARG A 83 -21.79 -10.40 -20.34
N ASP A 84 -22.42 -9.48 -19.63
CA ASP A 84 -23.88 -9.40 -19.56
C ASP A 84 -24.53 -9.27 -20.94
N ALA A 85 -23.92 -8.48 -21.84
CA ALA A 85 -24.36 -8.37 -23.23
C ALA A 85 -24.24 -9.70 -23.98
N ILE A 86 -23.09 -10.40 -23.89
CA ILE A 86 -22.90 -11.71 -24.52
C ILE A 86 -23.93 -12.72 -23.99
N TYR A 87 -24.21 -12.74 -22.70
CA TYR A 87 -25.24 -13.60 -22.10
C TYR A 87 -26.63 -13.28 -22.67
N ALA A 88 -26.99 -12.01 -22.80
CA ALA A 88 -28.28 -11.60 -23.34
C ALA A 88 -28.48 -12.01 -24.81
N PHE A 89 -27.42 -11.95 -25.62
CA PHE A 89 -27.49 -12.26 -27.05
C PHE A 89 -27.26 -13.74 -27.39
N PHE A 90 -26.32 -14.41 -26.72
CA PHE A 90 -25.88 -15.76 -27.05
C PHE A 90 -26.23 -16.83 -26.01
N GLY A 91 -26.78 -16.44 -24.85
CA GLY A 91 -27.12 -17.36 -23.76
C GLY A 91 -28.13 -18.45 -24.12
N LYS A 92 -28.90 -18.28 -25.20
CA LYS A 92 -29.84 -19.28 -25.74
C LYS A 92 -29.26 -20.15 -26.86
N HIS A 93 -28.08 -19.78 -27.40
CA HIS A 93 -27.52 -20.37 -28.63
C HIS A 93 -26.27 -21.21 -28.39
N ASP A 94 -25.39 -20.84 -27.45
CA ASP A 94 -24.23 -21.65 -27.08
C ASP A 94 -23.74 -21.33 -25.65
N ALA A 95 -23.87 -22.29 -24.73
CA ALA A 95 -23.45 -22.15 -23.34
C ALA A 95 -21.93 -22.05 -23.16
N ARG A 96 -21.13 -22.51 -24.13
CA ARG A 96 -19.65 -22.50 -24.02
C ARG A 96 -19.05 -21.11 -24.22
N ILE A 97 -19.69 -20.27 -25.03
CA ILE A 97 -19.30 -18.86 -25.24
C ILE A 97 -19.52 -18.04 -23.95
N VAL A 98 -20.45 -18.50 -23.13
CA VAL A 98 -20.95 -17.86 -21.92
C VAL A 98 -20.08 -18.19 -20.69
N GLU A 99 -19.42 -19.37 -20.69
CA GLU A 99 -18.48 -19.80 -19.64
C GLU A 99 -17.10 -19.13 -19.70
N PHE A 100 -16.75 -18.47 -20.82
CA PHE A 100 -15.47 -17.80 -21.00
C PHE A 100 -15.34 -16.59 -20.05
N GLY A 101 -14.78 -16.83 -18.86
CA GLY A 101 -14.56 -15.83 -17.80
C GLY A 101 -15.32 -16.05 -16.48
N LEU A 102 -16.09 -17.14 -16.34
CA LEU A 102 -16.59 -17.59 -15.04
C LEU A 102 -15.59 -18.50 -14.31
N ASP A 103 -14.75 -19.22 -15.05
CA ASP A 103 -13.84 -20.25 -14.52
C ASP A 103 -12.70 -19.70 -13.63
N THR A 104 -12.50 -18.37 -13.60
CA THR A 104 -11.49 -17.71 -12.75
C THR A 104 -12.05 -17.14 -11.44
N LEU A 105 -13.37 -17.14 -11.24
CA LEU A 105 -14.00 -16.68 -10.00
C LEU A 105 -14.39 -17.89 -9.15
N LYS A 106 -13.51 -18.33 -8.23
CA LYS A 106 -13.86 -19.30 -7.19
C LYS A 106 -15.19 -18.86 -6.56
N SER A 107 -16.22 -19.69 -6.68
CA SER A 107 -17.50 -19.43 -6.03
C SER A 107 -17.26 -19.23 -4.53
N ARG A 108 -17.76 -18.13 -3.96
CA ARG A 108 -17.81 -18.04 -2.49
C ARG A 108 -18.78 -19.11 -2.06
N LYS A 109 -18.30 -20.15 -1.37
CA LYS A 109 -19.16 -21.09 -0.65
C LYS A 109 -20.13 -20.26 0.19
N SER A 110 -21.41 -20.27 -0.16
CA SER A 110 -22.45 -19.93 0.80
C SER A 110 -22.34 -20.97 1.90
N VAL A 111 -21.94 -20.55 3.09
CA VAL A 111 -22.11 -21.34 4.30
C VAL A 111 -23.61 -21.48 4.47
N VAL A 112 -24.15 -22.60 3.97
CA VAL A 112 -25.48 -23.06 4.33
C VAL A 112 -25.34 -23.54 5.76
N THR A 113 -25.82 -22.74 6.70
CA THR A 113 -26.00 -23.16 8.08
C THR A 113 -27.09 -24.22 8.07
N GLU A 114 -26.70 -25.49 8.07
CA GLU A 114 -27.59 -26.61 8.37
C GLU A 114 -28.26 -26.31 9.71
N THR A 115 -29.56 -26.04 9.66
CA THR A 115 -30.41 -26.05 10.85
C THR A 115 -31.00 -27.43 10.95
N GLU A 116 -30.68 -28.07 12.06
CA GLU A 116 -31.04 -29.43 12.46
C GLU A 116 -32.53 -29.72 12.28
N THR A 117 -32.86 -30.82 11.59
CA THR A 117 -34.10 -31.55 11.82
C THR A 117 -33.83 -33.04 11.83
N GLY A 118 -33.66 -33.57 13.05
CA GLY A 118 -34.45 -34.68 13.57
C GLY A 118 -34.54 -35.95 12.74
N THR A 119 -33.72 -36.92 13.12
CA THR A 119 -33.88 -38.36 12.86
C THR A 119 -35.23 -38.88 13.35
N GLU A 120 -36.01 -39.52 12.49
CA GLU A 120 -36.86 -40.64 12.93
C GLU A 120 -37.11 -41.61 11.77
N ALA A 121 -36.55 -42.81 11.91
CA ALA A 121 -36.75 -43.93 11.02
C ALA A 121 -38.09 -44.60 11.36
N ALA A 122 -39.04 -44.58 10.42
CA ALA A 122 -40.28 -45.34 10.53
C ALA A 122 -40.21 -46.59 9.66
N THR A 123 -40.17 -47.74 10.34
CA THR A 123 -40.35 -49.10 9.84
C THR A 123 -41.78 -49.30 9.31
N THR A 124 -41.95 -50.09 8.25
CA THR A 124 -43.26 -50.56 7.75
C THR A 124 -43.16 -52.04 7.36
N PRO A 125 -44.30 -52.78 7.42
CA PRO A 125 -44.41 -54.17 7.90
C PRO A 125 -43.97 -55.27 6.94
#